data_AF-A0A834GU20-F1
#
_entry.id   AF-A0A834GU20-F1
#
_cell.length_a   1.000
_cell.length_b   1.000
_cell.length_c   1.000
_cell.angle_alpha   90.00
_cell.angle_beta   90.00
_cell.angle_gamma   90.00
#
_symmetry.space_group_name_H-M   'P 1'
#
loop_
_entity.id
_entity.type
_entity.pdbx_description
1 polymer ?
#
loop_
_entity_poly.entity_id
_entity_poly.type
_entity_poly.pdbx_seq_one_letter_code
_entity_poly.pdbx_strand_id
1 'polypeptide(L)'
;MEAEDYTHVESEEETVDHTIKHEKSAAGILCSLKTSHGSQASHLLAPQRVLLLSVIFSILDHVLYSSSGSRLLAEYLGIETMLAIVCKTSDSVKGLETYEKDGSITKSSGIHGLGISIGRKLDGRFLVICLENLRPYSGEFICDDPQHRLDLLKPRLPNGEPPPGFLGFAVNMINIDNDKLFCVTANGHGLREILFYNLFSGLQVYRTRTDMLQALPCTSSGAISLDGGIIKTTGMFSLGNRENIAVKFPKSCGTSNLRANYFETARRITEMKWDKERRLEDMQRERVLLDHTRYNFDIKKKELLKFIAESSSYVTQVIKALVRILNNSVPIQVVIHFCI
;
A
#
# COMPACT_ATOMS: atom_id res chain seq x y z
N MET A 1 -19.13 -1.97 -34.90
CA MET A 1 -18.01 -2.84 -34.46
C MET A 1 -17.68 -2.39 -33.05
N GLU A 2 -18.39 -2.95 -32.07
CA GLU A 2 -18.46 -2.51 -30.64
C GLU A 2 -18.24 -3.70 -29.69
N ALA A 3 -17.64 -4.80 -30.15
CA ALA A 3 -17.62 -6.06 -29.41
C ALA A 3 -16.46 -6.20 -28.39
N GLU A 4 -15.48 -5.28 -28.37
CA GLU A 4 -14.25 -5.46 -27.60
C GLU A 4 -14.38 -5.03 -26.13
N ASP A 5 -15.20 -4.02 -25.82
CA ASP A 5 -15.40 -3.53 -24.44
C ASP A 5 -16.29 -4.48 -23.60
N TYR A 6 -17.24 -5.15 -24.25
CA TYR A 6 -18.16 -6.10 -23.60
C TYR A 6 -17.44 -7.31 -22.99
N THR A 7 -16.39 -7.82 -23.64
CA THR A 7 -15.72 -9.07 -23.24
C THR A 7 -14.79 -8.96 -22.03
N HIS A 8 -14.20 -7.79 -21.79
CA HIS A 8 -13.37 -7.54 -20.60
C HIS A 8 -14.25 -7.47 -19.34
N VAL A 9 -15.36 -6.74 -19.45
CA VAL A 9 -16.39 -6.64 -18.41
C VAL A 9 -16.96 -8.01 -18.09
N GLU A 10 -17.19 -8.86 -19.09
CA GLU A 10 -17.69 -10.23 -18.93
C GLU A 10 -16.75 -11.14 -18.10
N SER A 11 -15.43 -10.95 -18.22
CA SER A 11 -14.42 -11.75 -17.48
C SER A 11 -14.26 -11.32 -16.01
N GLU A 12 -14.36 -10.01 -15.75
CA GLU A 12 -14.39 -9.47 -14.39
C GLU A 12 -15.69 -9.87 -13.68
N GLU A 13 -16.82 -9.81 -14.39
CA GLU A 13 -18.14 -10.23 -13.90
C GLU A 13 -18.18 -11.74 -13.56
N GLU A 14 -17.62 -12.61 -14.41
CA GLU A 14 -17.51 -14.05 -14.14
C GLU A 14 -16.70 -14.33 -12.85
N THR A 15 -15.61 -13.58 -12.63
CA THR A 15 -14.76 -13.74 -11.43
C THR A 15 -15.46 -13.21 -10.17
N VAL A 16 -16.19 -12.11 -10.30
CA VAL A 16 -17.03 -11.56 -9.23
C VAL A 16 -18.12 -12.57 -8.86
N ASP A 17 -18.77 -13.20 -9.83
CA ASP A 17 -19.77 -14.25 -9.61
C ASP A 17 -19.21 -15.46 -8.88
N HIS A 18 -18.01 -15.92 -9.27
CA HIS A 18 -17.32 -16.99 -8.56
C HIS A 18 -16.98 -16.62 -7.11
N THR A 19 -16.63 -15.36 -6.86
CA THR A 19 -16.33 -14.86 -5.51
C THR A 19 -17.62 -14.72 -4.67
N ILE A 20 -18.72 -14.26 -5.27
CA ILE A 20 -20.03 -14.10 -4.61
C ILE A 20 -20.56 -15.44 -4.09
N LYS A 21 -20.29 -16.55 -4.80
CA LYS A 21 -20.64 -17.92 -4.36
C LYS A 21 -20.02 -18.29 -3.01
N HIS A 22 -18.93 -17.65 -2.61
CA HIS A 22 -18.37 -17.78 -1.27
C HIS A 22 -19.06 -16.84 -0.28
N GLU A 23 -20.36 -17.03 -0.06
CA GLU A 23 -21.24 -16.06 0.62
C GLU A 23 -20.85 -15.73 2.06
N LYS A 24 -20.18 -16.66 2.72
CA LYS A 24 -19.71 -16.52 4.11
C LYS A 24 -18.30 -15.94 4.22
N SER A 25 -17.61 -15.72 3.10
CA SER A 25 -16.27 -15.15 3.08
C SER A 25 -16.33 -13.62 3.09
N ALA A 26 -15.27 -13.00 3.61
CA ALA A 26 -15.15 -11.53 3.62
C ALA A 26 -15.14 -10.96 2.20
N ALA A 27 -14.48 -11.65 1.26
CA ALA A 27 -14.48 -11.29 -0.15
C ALA A 27 -15.88 -11.38 -0.78
N GLY A 28 -16.63 -12.44 -0.50
CA GLY A 28 -18.01 -12.60 -0.97
C GLY A 28 -18.95 -11.51 -0.46
N ILE A 29 -18.85 -11.15 0.82
CA ILE A 29 -19.60 -10.04 1.43
C ILE A 29 -19.25 -8.72 0.72
N LEU A 30 -17.96 -8.46 0.53
CA LEU A 30 -17.47 -7.23 -0.11
C LEU A 30 -17.89 -7.12 -1.58
N CYS A 31 -17.84 -8.23 -2.34
CA CYS A 31 -18.36 -8.29 -3.71
C CYS A 31 -19.87 -8.02 -3.75
N SER A 32 -20.65 -8.67 -2.88
CA SER A 32 -22.10 -8.45 -2.83
C SER A 32 -22.46 -7.00 -2.51
N LEU A 33 -21.70 -6.32 -1.64
CA LEU A 33 -21.91 -4.90 -1.34
C LEU A 33 -21.64 -4.00 -2.55
N LYS A 34 -20.59 -4.31 -3.31
CA LYS A 34 -20.25 -3.55 -4.53
C LYS A 34 -21.32 -3.69 -5.61
N THR A 35 -21.96 -4.85 -5.75
CA THR A 35 -22.99 -5.10 -6.77
C THR A 35 -24.39 -4.64 -6.35
N SER A 36 -24.72 -4.65 -5.05
CA SER A 36 -26.07 -4.35 -4.55
C SER A 36 -26.33 -2.89 -4.15
N HIS A 37 -25.31 -2.12 -3.74
CA HIS A 37 -25.51 -0.80 -3.15
C HIS A 37 -24.50 0.24 -3.64
N GLY A 38 -24.82 0.94 -4.74
CA GLY A 38 -24.00 2.01 -5.31
C GLY A 38 -23.86 3.30 -4.47
N SER A 39 -24.37 3.40 -3.23
CA SER A 39 -24.39 4.70 -2.52
C SER A 39 -24.42 4.72 -0.98
N GLN A 40 -24.45 3.60 -0.23
CA GLN A 40 -24.66 3.66 1.25
C GLN A 40 -23.60 2.99 2.14
N ALA A 41 -22.44 2.63 1.61
CA ALA A 41 -21.32 2.12 2.42
C ALA A 41 -20.13 3.09 2.43
N SER A 42 -20.39 4.35 2.78
CA SER A 42 -19.55 5.50 2.40
C SER A 42 -18.28 5.74 3.23
N HIS A 43 -18.02 5.02 4.32
CA HIS A 43 -16.82 5.26 5.15
C HIS A 43 -15.78 4.13 5.15
N LEU A 44 -16.20 2.87 5.08
CA LEU A 44 -15.30 1.70 5.04
C LEU A 44 -15.01 1.24 3.60
N LEU A 45 -15.96 1.41 2.68
CA LEU A 45 -15.88 0.95 1.28
C LEU A 45 -15.53 2.06 0.30
N ALA A 46 -14.91 3.16 0.76
CA ALA A 46 -14.41 4.16 -0.17
C ALA A 46 -13.52 3.43 -1.21
N PRO A 47 -13.84 3.47 -2.52
CA PRO A 47 -13.19 2.66 -3.54
C PRO A 47 -11.69 2.93 -3.68
N GLN A 48 -11.20 3.97 -3.02
CA GLN A 48 -9.79 4.34 -2.94
C GLN A 48 -8.99 3.57 -1.87
N ARG A 49 -9.61 2.90 -0.89
CA ARG A 49 -8.94 2.37 0.31
C ARG A 49 -8.84 0.84 0.40
N VAL A 50 -9.82 0.12 -0.16
CA VAL A 50 -9.90 -1.35 -0.08
C VAL A 50 -10.08 -1.94 -1.47
N LEU A 51 -9.14 -2.80 -1.87
CA LEU A 51 -9.14 -3.55 -3.12
C LEU A 51 -9.40 -5.04 -2.80
N LEU A 52 -10.06 -5.76 -3.69
CA LEU A 52 -10.24 -7.21 -3.56
C LEU A 52 -9.15 -7.91 -4.37
N LEU A 53 -8.43 -8.86 -3.79
CA LEU A 53 -7.37 -9.53 -4.52
C LEU A 53 -7.91 -10.20 -5.78
N SER A 54 -9.02 -10.94 -5.70
CA SER A 54 -9.66 -11.59 -6.86
C SER A 54 -10.13 -10.65 -7.98
N VAL A 55 -10.24 -9.33 -7.72
CA VAL A 55 -10.65 -8.30 -8.69
C VAL A 55 -9.45 -7.50 -9.22
N ILE A 56 -8.27 -7.62 -8.60
CA ILE A 56 -7.06 -6.89 -9.00
C ILE A 56 -6.28 -7.63 -10.10
N PHE A 57 -6.47 -8.93 -10.24
CA PHE A 57 -5.68 -9.77 -11.14
C PHE A 57 -6.29 -9.80 -12.55
N SER A 58 -5.51 -9.57 -13.60
CA SER A 58 -5.89 -9.93 -14.97
C SER A 58 -4.69 -10.59 -15.66
N ILE A 59 -4.76 -11.88 -16.02
CA ILE A 59 -3.61 -12.60 -16.63
C ILE A 59 -3.68 -12.50 -18.16
N LEU A 60 -2.58 -12.06 -18.80
CA LEU A 60 -2.48 -11.90 -20.28
C LEU A 60 -1.46 -12.80 -20.97
N ASP A 61 -0.51 -13.44 -20.28
CA ASP A 61 0.58 -14.09 -21.01
C ASP A 61 0.10 -15.30 -21.83
N HIS A 62 0.40 -15.30 -23.13
CA HIS A 62 0.00 -16.32 -24.12
C HIS A 62 0.51 -17.73 -23.75
N VAL A 63 1.51 -17.80 -22.87
CA VAL A 63 2.11 -19.03 -22.31
C VAL A 63 1.29 -19.62 -21.15
N LEU A 64 0.59 -18.79 -20.38
CA LEU A 64 -0.38 -19.19 -19.34
C LEU A 64 -1.84 -19.01 -19.77
N TYR A 65 -2.07 -18.61 -21.02
CA TYR A 65 -3.36 -18.31 -21.64
C TYR A 65 -4.25 -19.54 -21.83
N SER A 66 -3.68 -20.74 -21.84
CA SER A 66 -4.50 -21.94 -21.67
C SER A 66 -5.13 -21.91 -20.28
N SER A 67 -6.40 -22.28 -20.17
CA SER A 67 -7.18 -22.34 -18.92
C SER A 67 -6.52 -23.13 -17.76
N SER A 68 -5.42 -23.83 -18.03
CA SER A 68 -4.55 -24.49 -17.07
C SER A 68 -3.60 -23.54 -16.30
N GLY A 69 -3.13 -22.44 -16.89
CA GLY A 69 -2.09 -21.57 -16.30
C GLY A 69 -2.63 -20.68 -15.17
N SER A 70 -3.74 -19.99 -15.40
CA SER A 70 -4.41 -19.19 -14.36
C SER A 70 -4.88 -20.05 -13.18
N ARG A 71 -5.35 -21.26 -13.48
CA ARG A 71 -5.73 -22.24 -12.46
C ARG A 71 -4.51 -22.69 -11.64
N LEU A 72 -3.37 -22.90 -12.26
CA LEU A 72 -2.15 -23.34 -11.59
C LEU A 72 -1.60 -22.28 -10.63
N LEU A 73 -1.64 -21.00 -11.00
CA LEU A 73 -1.28 -19.90 -10.09
C LEU A 73 -2.27 -19.76 -8.94
N ALA A 74 -3.57 -19.95 -9.20
CA ALA A 74 -4.58 -19.97 -8.14
C ALA A 74 -4.36 -21.16 -7.18
N GLU A 75 -4.02 -22.34 -7.70
CA GLU A 75 -3.65 -23.53 -6.92
C GLU A 75 -2.35 -23.32 -6.13
N TYR A 76 -1.39 -22.60 -6.72
CA TYR A 76 -0.18 -22.20 -6.02
C TYR A 76 -0.47 -21.25 -4.85
N LEU A 77 -1.39 -20.30 -4.99
CA LEU A 77 -1.70 -19.37 -3.90
C LEU A 77 -2.65 -19.95 -2.86
N GLY A 78 -3.53 -20.86 -3.28
CA GLY A 78 -4.60 -21.42 -2.46
C GLY A 78 -5.79 -20.49 -2.30
N ILE A 79 -6.94 -21.07 -1.95
CA ILE A 79 -8.22 -20.35 -1.88
C ILE A 79 -8.24 -19.21 -0.86
N GLU A 80 -7.58 -19.37 0.29
CA GLU A 80 -7.53 -18.33 1.33
C GLU A 80 -6.82 -17.06 0.84
N THR A 81 -5.70 -17.23 0.14
CA THR A 81 -4.96 -16.13 -0.48
C THR A 81 -5.77 -15.52 -1.62
N MET A 82 -6.38 -16.34 -2.48
CA MET A 82 -7.22 -15.88 -3.59
C MET A 82 -8.42 -15.03 -3.14
N LEU A 83 -8.94 -15.28 -1.93
CA LEU A 83 -10.03 -14.52 -1.30
C LEU A 83 -9.54 -13.40 -0.36
N ALA A 84 -8.25 -13.07 -0.37
CA ALA A 84 -7.71 -12.04 0.52
C ALA A 84 -8.23 -10.63 0.17
N ILE A 85 -8.41 -9.82 1.21
CA ILE A 85 -8.70 -8.39 1.08
C ILE A 85 -7.38 -7.63 1.01
N VAL A 86 -7.23 -6.72 0.04
CA VAL A 86 -6.04 -5.89 -0.12
C VAL A 86 -6.35 -4.47 0.36
N CYS A 87 -5.71 -4.06 1.45
CA CYS A 87 -5.81 -2.72 2.00
C CYS A 87 -4.62 -1.87 1.55
N LYS A 88 -4.85 -0.60 1.21
CA LYS A 88 -3.74 0.32 0.93
C LYS A 88 -2.98 0.71 2.18
N THR A 89 -3.67 0.92 3.30
CA THR A 89 -3.10 1.45 4.55
C THR A 89 -3.44 0.57 5.75
N SER A 90 -2.62 0.67 6.80
CA SER A 90 -2.83 -0.01 8.08
C SER A 90 -4.13 0.41 8.76
N ASP A 91 -4.55 1.66 8.60
CA ASP A 91 -5.83 2.12 9.13
C ASP A 91 -7.03 1.49 8.42
N SER A 92 -6.88 1.13 7.15
CA SER A 92 -7.90 0.38 6.43
C SER A 92 -8.03 -1.05 7.00
N VAL A 93 -6.93 -1.67 7.41
CA VAL A 93 -6.94 -2.98 8.09
C VAL A 93 -7.67 -2.89 9.44
N LYS A 94 -7.36 -1.87 10.26
CA LYS A 94 -8.03 -1.63 11.54
C LYS A 94 -9.53 -1.38 11.38
N GLY A 95 -9.95 -0.80 10.25
CA GLY A 95 -11.36 -0.59 9.93
C GLY A 95 -12.13 -1.89 9.62
N LEU A 96 -11.44 -2.95 9.21
CA LEU A 96 -12.11 -4.22 8.85
C LEU A 96 -12.58 -5.01 10.06
N GLU A 97 -11.87 -4.93 11.19
CA GLU A 97 -12.19 -5.68 12.39
C GLU A 97 -11.80 -4.91 13.65
N THR A 98 -12.71 -4.80 14.60
CA THR A 98 -12.44 -4.21 15.92
C THR A 98 -12.66 -5.23 17.02
N TYR A 99 -11.90 -5.07 18.09
CA TYR A 99 -11.94 -5.94 19.26
C TYR A 99 -12.41 -5.15 20.49
N GLU A 100 -13.23 -5.80 21.30
CA GLU A 100 -13.59 -5.36 22.64
C GLU A 100 -12.38 -5.47 23.59
N LYS A 101 -12.49 -4.87 24.79
CA LYS A 101 -11.42 -4.90 25.79
C LYS A 101 -11.04 -6.30 26.26
N ASP A 102 -11.95 -7.27 26.14
CA ASP A 102 -11.73 -8.67 26.48
C ASP A 102 -11.11 -9.48 25.32
N GLY A 103 -10.83 -8.84 24.19
CA GLY A 103 -10.29 -9.47 22.98
C GLY A 103 -11.34 -10.14 22.10
N SER A 104 -12.63 -10.06 22.42
CA SER A 104 -13.71 -10.57 21.57
C SER A 104 -13.98 -9.64 20.38
N ILE A 105 -14.45 -10.19 19.26
CA ILE A 105 -14.72 -9.44 18.04
C ILE A 105 -16.04 -8.67 18.17
N THR A 106 -16.02 -7.37 17.90
CA THR A 106 -17.22 -6.53 17.85
C THR A 106 -18.03 -6.83 16.57
N LYS A 107 -19.02 -7.72 16.68
CA LYS A 107 -19.82 -8.22 15.54
C LYS A 107 -20.63 -7.14 14.80
N SER A 108 -20.90 -5.99 15.43
CA SER A 108 -21.66 -4.89 14.83
C SER A 108 -20.81 -3.92 13.99
N SER A 109 -19.50 -4.14 13.91
CA SER A 109 -18.54 -3.22 13.28
C SER A 109 -17.82 -3.85 12.07
N GLY A 110 -17.10 -3.03 11.31
CA GLY A 110 -16.23 -3.48 10.24
C GLY A 110 -16.93 -4.38 9.21
N ILE A 111 -16.22 -5.41 8.73
CA ILE A 111 -16.76 -6.36 7.75
C ILE A 111 -17.90 -7.22 8.32
N HIS A 112 -17.92 -7.46 9.64
CA HIS A 112 -18.98 -8.22 10.31
C HIS A 112 -20.32 -7.47 10.30
N GLY A 113 -20.30 -6.19 10.67
CA GLY A 113 -21.48 -5.32 10.63
C GLY A 113 -21.99 -5.15 9.20
N LEU A 114 -21.06 -4.96 8.24
CA LEU A 114 -21.40 -4.90 6.82
C LEU A 114 -22.06 -6.19 6.32
N GLY A 115 -21.53 -7.36 6.67
CA GLY A 115 -22.16 -8.64 6.36
C GLY A 115 -23.58 -8.73 6.92
N ILE A 116 -23.76 -8.42 8.20
CA ILE A 116 -25.07 -8.46 8.87
C ILE A 116 -26.08 -7.53 8.15
N SER A 117 -25.65 -6.36 7.70
CA SER A 117 -26.52 -5.40 7.00
C SER A 117 -27.13 -5.94 5.70
N ILE A 118 -26.45 -6.88 5.04
CA ILE A 118 -26.92 -7.56 3.82
C ILE A 118 -27.41 -8.99 4.09
N GLY A 119 -27.62 -9.35 5.36
CA GLY A 119 -28.09 -10.68 5.76
C GLY A 119 -27.04 -11.80 5.60
N ARG A 120 -25.75 -11.46 5.42
CA ARG A 120 -24.66 -12.44 5.28
C ARG A 120 -23.82 -12.50 6.54
N LYS A 121 -23.66 -13.70 7.11
CA LYS A 121 -22.78 -13.89 8.27
C LYS A 121 -21.38 -14.25 7.79
N LEU A 122 -20.39 -13.45 8.18
CA LEU A 122 -18.97 -13.82 8.02
C LEU A 122 -18.68 -15.07 8.87
N ASP A 123 -18.05 -16.07 8.25
CA ASP A 123 -17.67 -17.32 8.89
C ASP A 123 -16.16 -17.56 8.73
N GLY A 124 -15.51 -17.96 9.82
CA GLY A 124 -14.08 -18.22 9.85
C GLY A 124 -13.18 -16.96 9.78
N ARG A 125 -11.88 -17.23 9.62
CA ARG A 125 -10.85 -16.21 9.45
C ARG A 125 -10.74 -15.80 7.98
N PHE A 126 -10.29 -14.58 7.72
CA PHE A 126 -10.00 -14.09 6.38
C PHE A 126 -8.62 -13.44 6.34
N LEU A 127 -7.96 -13.51 5.19
CA LEU A 127 -6.63 -12.92 5.00
C LEU A 127 -6.76 -11.45 4.57
N VAL A 128 -5.92 -10.59 5.15
CA VAL A 128 -5.78 -9.19 4.75
C VAL A 128 -4.33 -8.92 4.38
N ILE A 129 -4.11 -8.34 3.21
CA ILE A 129 -2.80 -7.91 2.72
C ILE A 129 -2.76 -6.38 2.76
N CYS A 130 -1.83 -5.80 3.52
CA CYS A 130 -1.67 -4.35 3.62
C CYS A 130 -0.50 -3.89 2.75
N LEU A 131 -0.76 -3.13 1.67
CA LEU A 131 0.26 -2.68 0.74
C LEU A 131 1.32 -1.80 1.43
N GLU A 132 0.91 -0.90 2.32
CA GLU A 132 1.83 -0.06 3.11
C GLU A 132 2.85 -0.86 3.92
N ASN A 133 2.49 -2.06 4.37
CA ASN A 133 3.33 -2.90 5.23
C ASN A 133 4.14 -3.94 4.46
N LEU A 134 3.93 -4.05 3.14
CA LEU A 134 4.71 -4.95 2.29
C LEU A 134 6.05 -4.31 1.92
N ARG A 135 7.08 -5.15 1.81
CA ARG A 135 8.39 -4.71 1.32
C ARG A 135 8.37 -4.67 -0.20
N PRO A 136 8.61 -3.52 -0.84
CA PRO A 136 8.72 -3.46 -2.30
C PRO A 136 9.96 -4.22 -2.78
N TYR A 137 9.90 -4.71 -4.00
CA TYR A 137 11.07 -5.17 -4.73
C TYR A 137 12.06 -4.01 -4.90
N SER A 138 13.32 -4.27 -4.57
CA SER A 138 14.39 -3.29 -4.55
C SER A 138 15.43 -3.48 -5.66
N GLY A 139 15.13 -4.30 -6.66
CA GLY A 139 16.00 -4.48 -7.81
C GLY A 139 15.53 -3.66 -9.01
N GLU A 140 16.13 -3.93 -10.16
CA GLU A 140 15.89 -3.16 -11.38
C GLU A 140 14.66 -3.64 -12.15
N PHE A 141 14.14 -2.77 -13.01
CA PHE A 141 13.05 -3.08 -13.92
C PHE A 141 13.58 -3.22 -15.34
N ILE A 142 12.87 -3.99 -16.18
CA ILE A 142 13.21 -4.12 -17.59
C ILE A 142 13.01 -2.75 -18.26
N CYS A 143 14.08 -2.23 -18.88
CA CYS A 143 14.04 -0.94 -19.56
C CYS A 143 13.01 -0.92 -20.70
N ASP A 144 12.28 0.19 -20.82
CA ASP A 144 11.25 0.43 -21.83
C ASP A 144 10.14 -0.63 -21.91
N ASP A 145 9.92 -1.41 -20.84
CA ASP A 145 8.85 -2.39 -20.77
C ASP A 145 7.52 -1.73 -20.32
N PRO A 146 6.48 -1.70 -21.18
CA PRO A 146 5.20 -1.07 -20.85
C PRO A 146 4.46 -1.75 -19.70
N GLN A 147 4.79 -3.01 -19.38
CA GLN A 147 4.23 -3.75 -18.25
C GLN A 147 5.06 -3.65 -16.97
N HIS A 148 6.11 -2.83 -16.96
CA HIS A 148 6.98 -2.56 -15.82
C HIS A 148 7.46 -3.84 -15.13
N ARG A 149 7.88 -4.84 -15.91
CA ARG A 149 8.34 -6.14 -15.40
C ARG A 149 9.67 -6.02 -14.67
N LEU A 150 9.87 -6.92 -13.71
CA LEU A 150 11.05 -6.98 -12.86
C LEU A 150 12.23 -7.61 -13.61
N ASP A 151 13.43 -7.04 -13.50
CA ASP A 151 14.66 -7.61 -14.06
C ASP A 151 15.26 -8.65 -13.10
N LEU A 152 14.59 -9.80 -13.03
CA LEU A 152 15.00 -10.91 -12.17
C LEU A 152 16.10 -11.74 -12.84
N LEU A 153 17.15 -12.04 -12.06
CA LEU A 153 18.26 -12.87 -12.52
C LEU A 153 17.77 -14.27 -12.91
N LYS A 154 17.94 -14.63 -14.19
CA LYS A 154 17.52 -15.93 -14.71
C LYS A 154 18.33 -17.07 -14.07
N PRO A 155 17.68 -18.19 -13.70
CA PRO A 155 18.37 -19.31 -13.06
C PRO A 155 19.41 -19.92 -13.98
N ARG A 156 20.49 -20.44 -13.39
CA ARG A 156 21.57 -21.17 -14.07
C ARG A 156 21.88 -22.44 -13.30
N LEU A 157 22.06 -23.53 -14.03
CA LEU A 157 22.52 -24.81 -13.48
C LEU A 157 23.99 -24.69 -13.04
N PRO A 158 24.52 -25.63 -12.23
CA PRO A 158 25.92 -25.60 -11.78
C PRO A 158 26.97 -25.56 -12.91
N ASN A 159 26.60 -26.01 -14.11
CA ASN A 159 27.42 -25.95 -15.32
C ASN A 159 27.33 -24.60 -16.06
N GLY A 160 26.54 -23.63 -15.58
CA GLY A 160 26.33 -22.32 -16.20
C GLY A 160 25.24 -22.27 -17.27
N GLU A 161 24.67 -23.42 -17.65
CA GLU A 161 23.61 -23.50 -18.66
C GLU A 161 22.26 -23.05 -18.07
N PRO A 162 21.36 -22.47 -18.88
CA PRO A 162 20.00 -22.21 -18.42
C PRO A 162 19.27 -23.54 -18.20
N PRO A 163 18.47 -23.68 -17.14
CA PRO A 163 17.71 -24.90 -16.93
C PRO A 163 16.73 -25.13 -18.09
N PRO A 164 16.65 -26.36 -18.61
CA PRO A 164 15.74 -26.68 -19.70
C PRO A 164 14.30 -26.40 -19.28
N GLY A 165 13.47 -26.01 -20.25
CA GLY A 165 12.03 -25.80 -20.03
C GLY A 165 11.66 -24.59 -19.16
N PHE A 166 12.61 -23.76 -18.71
CA PHE A 166 12.31 -22.51 -18.02
C PHE A 166 11.60 -21.52 -18.95
N LEU A 167 10.45 -21.02 -18.51
CA LEU A 167 9.60 -20.11 -19.27
C LEU A 167 9.68 -18.67 -18.77
N GLY A 168 10.06 -18.46 -17.50
CA GLY A 168 10.15 -17.16 -16.87
C GLY A 168 9.68 -17.17 -15.43
N PHE A 169 9.51 -15.98 -14.87
CA PHE A 169 9.02 -15.79 -13.50
C PHE A 169 7.53 -15.47 -13.50
N ALA A 170 6.77 -16.11 -12.60
CA ALA A 170 5.32 -15.94 -12.51
C ALA A 170 4.91 -14.46 -12.30
N VAL A 171 5.68 -13.71 -11.50
CA VAL A 171 5.44 -12.28 -11.25
C VAL A 171 5.46 -11.44 -12.53
N ASN A 172 6.23 -11.83 -13.55
CA ASN A 172 6.33 -11.12 -14.84
C ASN A 172 5.33 -11.62 -15.90
N MET A 173 4.66 -12.74 -15.63
CA MET A 173 3.63 -13.33 -16.50
C MET A 173 2.23 -12.77 -16.20
N ILE A 174 2.10 -12.00 -15.12
CA ILE A 174 0.85 -11.31 -14.75
C ILE A 174 0.78 -9.98 -15.50
N ASN A 175 -0.36 -9.69 -16.10
CA ASN A 175 -0.64 -8.38 -16.66
C ASN A 175 -1.32 -7.53 -15.60
N ILE A 176 -1.00 -6.25 -15.59
CA ILE A 176 -1.54 -5.34 -14.60
C ILE A 176 -2.09 -4.16 -15.37
N ASP A 177 -3.29 -3.75 -15.01
CA ASP A 177 -3.92 -2.57 -15.58
C ASP A 177 -3.05 -1.35 -15.33
N ASN A 178 -3.01 -0.44 -16.31
CA ASN A 178 -2.07 0.68 -16.27
C ASN A 178 -2.30 1.63 -15.08
N ASP A 179 -3.52 1.74 -14.59
CA ASP A 179 -3.86 2.52 -13.39
C ASP A 179 -3.32 1.89 -12.09
N LYS A 180 -2.93 0.62 -12.14
CA LYS A 180 -2.38 -0.17 -11.02
C LYS A 180 -0.87 -0.43 -11.16
N LEU A 181 -0.26 -0.03 -12.27
CA LEU A 181 1.18 -0.20 -12.53
C LEU A 181 2.06 0.81 -11.79
N PHE A 182 1.55 2.01 -11.49
CA PHE A 182 2.34 3.10 -10.92
C PHE A 182 1.56 3.84 -9.82
N CYS A 183 2.28 4.36 -8.82
CA CYS A 183 1.75 5.26 -7.78
C CYS A 183 0.48 4.76 -7.06
N VAL A 184 0.37 3.46 -6.83
CA VAL A 184 -0.76 2.85 -6.09
C VAL A 184 -0.62 3.09 -4.59
N THR A 185 0.62 3.09 -4.11
CA THR A 185 0.97 3.34 -2.70
C THR A 185 1.42 4.78 -2.48
N ALA A 186 1.37 5.24 -1.22
CA ALA A 186 1.85 6.57 -0.84
C ALA A 186 3.33 6.82 -1.22
N ASN A 187 4.13 5.76 -1.32
CA ASN A 187 5.54 5.83 -1.69
C ASN A 187 5.78 5.75 -3.21
N GLY A 188 4.73 5.77 -4.03
CA GLY A 188 4.86 5.78 -5.49
C GLY A 188 4.93 4.39 -6.15
N HIS A 189 4.95 3.30 -5.38
CA HIS A 189 5.01 1.94 -5.92
C HIS A 189 3.67 1.51 -6.55
N GLY A 190 3.75 0.78 -7.66
CA GLY A 190 2.70 -0.01 -8.28
C GLY A 190 2.52 -1.40 -7.67
N LEU A 191 1.58 -2.17 -8.24
CA LEU A 191 1.24 -3.49 -7.71
C LEU A 191 2.26 -4.60 -8.03
N ARG A 192 3.07 -4.48 -9.10
CA ARG A 192 3.99 -5.55 -9.48
C ARG A 192 5.07 -5.74 -8.43
N GLU A 193 5.76 -4.66 -8.12
CA GLU A 193 6.89 -4.60 -7.21
C GLU A 193 6.49 -4.77 -5.75
N ILE A 194 5.23 -4.50 -5.40
CA ILE A 194 4.76 -4.62 -4.02
C ILE A 194 3.89 -5.86 -3.81
N LEU A 195 2.73 -5.97 -4.46
CA LEU A 195 1.78 -7.04 -4.17
C LEU A 195 2.21 -8.35 -4.80
N PHE A 196 2.40 -8.36 -6.13
CA PHE A 196 2.68 -9.59 -6.86
C PHE A 196 4.07 -10.13 -6.57
N TYR A 197 5.06 -9.26 -6.33
CA TYR A 197 6.37 -9.70 -5.86
C TYR A 197 6.31 -10.35 -4.48
N ASN A 198 5.47 -9.89 -3.55
CA ASN A 198 5.33 -10.56 -2.25
C ASN A 198 4.54 -11.88 -2.34
N LEU A 199 3.66 -12.03 -3.34
CA LEU A 199 2.91 -13.28 -3.57
C LEU A 199 3.74 -14.35 -4.30
N PHE A 200 4.51 -13.94 -5.30
CA PHE A 200 5.20 -14.86 -6.19
C PHE A 200 6.72 -14.79 -6.07
N SER A 201 7.30 -13.69 -5.57
CA SER A 201 8.74 -13.50 -5.43
C SER A 201 9.48 -13.94 -6.72
N GLY A 202 10.46 -14.85 -6.60
CA GLY A 202 11.16 -15.49 -7.71
C GLY A 202 10.54 -16.81 -8.18
N LEU A 203 9.22 -17.03 -8.05
CA LEU A 203 8.54 -18.25 -8.48
C LEU A 203 8.79 -18.51 -9.97
N GLN A 204 9.44 -19.64 -10.25
CA GLN A 204 9.83 -20.02 -11.60
C GLN A 204 8.73 -20.86 -12.27
N VAL A 205 8.53 -20.66 -13.58
CA VAL A 205 7.56 -21.40 -14.37
C VAL A 205 8.28 -22.27 -15.40
N TYR A 206 7.92 -23.54 -15.45
CA TYR A 206 8.52 -24.55 -16.32
C TYR A 206 7.50 -25.21 -17.26
N ARG A 207 7.97 -25.71 -18.40
CA ARG A 207 7.13 -26.40 -19.37
C ARG A 207 6.59 -27.73 -18.83
N THR A 208 7.47 -28.57 -18.27
CA THR A 208 7.11 -29.89 -17.74
C THR A 208 7.62 -30.09 -16.32
N ARG A 209 7.05 -31.06 -15.61
CA ARG A 209 7.49 -31.45 -14.27
C ARG A 209 8.91 -32.00 -14.29
N THR A 210 9.29 -32.71 -15.36
CA THR A 210 10.64 -33.23 -15.55
C THR A 210 11.66 -32.09 -15.63
N ASP A 211 11.38 -31.07 -16.45
CA ASP A 211 12.22 -29.88 -16.58
C ASP A 211 12.36 -29.15 -15.23
N MET A 212 11.23 -28.97 -14.53
CA MET A 212 11.20 -28.36 -13.20
C MET A 212 12.06 -29.11 -12.18
N LEU A 213 12.03 -30.45 -12.18
CA LEU A 213 12.82 -31.26 -11.27
C LEU A 213 14.32 -31.21 -11.59
N GLN A 214 14.70 -31.10 -12.86
CA GLN A 214 16.10 -30.91 -13.27
C GLN A 214 16.65 -29.55 -12.80
N ALA A 215 15.78 -28.56 -12.68
CA ALA A 215 16.12 -27.21 -12.24
C ALA A 215 16.12 -27.02 -10.71
N LEU A 216 15.89 -28.09 -9.92
CA LEU A 216 15.92 -28.05 -8.46
C LEU A 216 17.16 -27.35 -7.87
N PRO A 217 18.38 -27.58 -8.36
CA PRO A 217 19.58 -26.93 -7.80
C PRO A 217 19.58 -25.40 -7.90
N CYS A 218 18.79 -24.83 -8.82
CA CYS A 218 18.69 -23.39 -9.06
C CYS A 218 17.30 -22.81 -8.72
N THR A 219 16.47 -23.56 -7.99
CA THR A 219 15.13 -23.13 -7.57
C THR A 219 15.11 -22.82 -6.07
N SER A 220 15.08 -21.54 -5.70
CA SER A 220 15.05 -21.11 -4.30
C SER A 220 13.65 -20.75 -3.80
N SER A 221 12.88 -20.02 -4.60
CA SER A 221 11.61 -19.37 -4.21
C SER A 221 10.35 -20.16 -4.59
N GLY A 222 10.52 -21.42 -5.00
CA GLY A 222 9.46 -22.27 -5.54
C GLY A 222 9.46 -22.36 -7.06
N ALA A 223 8.74 -23.35 -7.58
CA ALA A 223 8.56 -23.55 -9.01
C ALA A 223 7.21 -24.21 -9.31
N ILE A 224 6.67 -23.93 -10.49
CA ILE A 224 5.48 -24.60 -11.04
C ILE A 224 5.77 -25.10 -12.46
N SER A 225 5.07 -26.15 -12.88
CA SER A 225 5.13 -26.66 -14.25
C SER A 225 3.75 -26.70 -14.92
N LEU A 226 3.69 -26.43 -16.23
CA LEU A 226 2.40 -26.35 -16.95
C LEU A 226 1.60 -27.67 -16.96
N ASP A 227 2.28 -28.80 -16.77
CA ASP A 227 1.67 -30.13 -16.57
C ASP A 227 1.25 -30.40 -15.10
N GLY A 228 1.29 -29.38 -14.24
CA GLY A 228 0.66 -29.35 -12.91
C GLY A 228 1.55 -29.70 -11.73
N GLY A 229 2.87 -29.66 -11.89
CA GLY A 229 3.80 -29.76 -10.78
C GLY A 229 3.84 -28.46 -9.96
N ILE A 230 3.89 -28.58 -8.63
CA ILE A 230 4.06 -27.45 -7.73
C ILE A 230 5.12 -27.78 -6.67
N ILE A 231 6.09 -26.88 -6.54
CA ILE A 231 7.10 -26.82 -5.48
C ILE A 231 6.91 -25.48 -4.78
N LYS A 232 6.46 -25.49 -3.52
CA LYS A 232 6.16 -24.25 -2.77
C LYS A 232 7.45 -23.52 -2.38
N THR A 233 8.45 -24.27 -1.95
CA THR A 233 9.79 -23.79 -1.63
C THR A 233 10.75 -24.98 -1.65
N THR A 234 12.03 -24.73 -1.45
CA THR A 234 13.07 -25.76 -1.39
C THR A 234 12.65 -26.87 -0.41
N GLY A 235 12.53 -28.11 -0.90
CA GLY A 235 12.14 -29.28 -0.12
C GLY A 235 10.63 -29.48 0.11
N MET A 236 9.76 -28.58 -0.36
CA MET A 236 8.31 -28.66 -0.18
C MET A 236 7.57 -28.94 -1.49
N PHE A 237 7.26 -30.21 -1.73
CA PHE A 237 6.57 -30.70 -2.93
C PHE A 237 5.07 -30.86 -2.68
N SER A 238 4.24 -30.43 -3.64
CA SER A 238 2.82 -30.77 -3.67
C SER A 238 2.61 -32.01 -4.54
N LEU A 239 2.01 -33.04 -3.96
CA LEU A 239 1.72 -34.32 -4.60
C LEU A 239 0.23 -34.65 -4.43
N GLY A 240 -0.33 -35.39 -5.38
CA GLY A 240 -1.74 -35.81 -5.37
C GLY A 240 -2.54 -35.23 -6.52
N ASN A 241 -3.85 -35.44 -6.46
CA ASN A 241 -4.78 -34.91 -7.46
C ASN A 241 -4.88 -33.39 -7.33
N ARG A 242 -5.06 -32.71 -8.46
CA ARG A 242 -5.21 -31.26 -8.50
C ARG A 242 -6.47 -30.82 -7.77
N GLU A 243 -6.34 -29.77 -6.98
CA GLU A 243 -7.48 -29.16 -6.32
C GLU A 243 -8.29 -28.35 -7.36
N ASN A 244 -9.62 -28.44 -7.31
CA ASN A 244 -10.47 -27.65 -8.19
C ASN A 244 -10.85 -26.35 -7.49
N ILE A 245 -9.94 -25.37 -7.56
CA ILE A 245 -10.23 -24.03 -7.06
C ILE A 245 -11.22 -23.35 -8.01
N ALA A 246 -12.41 -23.04 -7.48
CA ALA A 246 -13.48 -22.40 -8.23
C ALA A 246 -13.17 -20.95 -8.61
N VAL A 247 -12.41 -20.25 -7.76
CA VAL A 247 -11.95 -18.88 -8.01
C VAL A 247 -10.71 -18.91 -8.88
N LYS A 248 -10.79 -18.27 -10.05
CA LYS A 248 -9.69 -18.17 -11.01
C LYS A 248 -9.38 -16.72 -11.27
N PHE A 249 -8.22 -16.48 -11.84
CA PHE A 249 -7.87 -15.15 -12.30
C PHE A 249 -8.66 -14.77 -13.55
N PRO A 250 -9.17 -13.52 -13.62
CA PRO A 250 -9.70 -12.94 -14.85
C PRO A 250 -8.73 -13.10 -16.00
N LYS A 251 -9.28 -13.40 -17.18
CA LYS A 251 -8.50 -13.40 -18.41
C LYS A 251 -8.51 -11.97 -18.93
N SER A 252 -7.36 -11.35 -19.04
CA SER A 252 -7.32 -10.08 -19.78
C SER A 252 -7.62 -10.35 -21.26
N CYS A 253 -8.63 -9.68 -21.78
CA CYS A 253 -8.83 -9.58 -23.21
C CYS A 253 -7.77 -8.62 -23.77
N GLY A 254 -7.09 -9.00 -24.85
CA GLY A 254 -6.00 -8.22 -25.42
C GLY A 254 -6.47 -6.84 -25.84
N THR A 255 -6.05 -5.81 -25.10
CA THR A 255 -6.18 -4.41 -25.49
C THR A 255 -5.19 -4.13 -26.62
N SER A 256 -5.49 -4.63 -27.83
CA SER A 256 -4.63 -4.42 -29.01
C SER A 256 -4.92 -3.12 -29.77
N ASN A 257 -5.88 -2.30 -29.33
CA ASN A 257 -6.33 -1.14 -30.12
C ASN A 257 -6.23 0.25 -29.43
N LEU A 258 -5.74 0.35 -28.20
CA LEU A 258 -5.49 1.65 -27.57
C LEU A 258 -4.07 2.13 -27.87
N ARG A 259 -3.96 3.26 -28.57
CA ARG A 259 -2.68 3.89 -28.98
C ARG A 259 -1.77 4.08 -27.76
N ALA A 260 -0.49 3.74 -27.87
CA ALA A 260 0.52 3.90 -26.81
C ALA A 260 0.47 5.27 -26.10
N ASN A 261 0.14 6.34 -26.84
CA ASN A 261 -0.04 7.70 -26.30
C ASN A 261 -1.11 7.79 -25.20
N TYR A 262 -2.19 7.01 -25.25
CA TYR A 262 -3.22 7.02 -24.22
C TYR A 262 -2.66 6.49 -22.89
N PHE A 263 -1.91 5.39 -22.93
CA PHE A 263 -1.32 4.78 -21.74
C PHE A 263 -0.25 5.67 -21.12
N GLU A 264 0.59 6.31 -21.94
CA GLU A 264 1.56 7.28 -21.44
C GLU A 264 0.86 8.48 -20.79
N THR A 265 -0.23 8.96 -21.38
CA THR A 265 -1.03 10.05 -20.82
C THR A 265 -1.69 9.66 -19.50
N ALA A 266 -2.28 8.47 -19.42
CA ALA A 266 -2.88 7.93 -18.21
C ALA A 266 -1.85 7.78 -17.08
N ARG A 267 -0.65 7.28 -17.40
CA ARG A 267 0.47 7.21 -16.45
C ARG A 267 0.82 8.60 -15.90
N ARG A 268 1.04 9.59 -16.79
CA ARG A 268 1.34 10.97 -16.38
C ARG A 268 0.24 11.56 -15.51
N ILE A 269 -1.03 11.27 -15.80
CA ILE A 269 -2.15 11.74 -14.97
C ILE A 269 -2.07 11.15 -13.55
N THR A 270 -1.78 9.86 -13.42
CA THR A 270 -1.64 9.19 -12.12
C THR A 270 -0.44 9.74 -11.33
N GLU A 271 0.72 9.92 -11.98
CA GLU A 271 1.91 10.54 -11.38
C GLU A 271 1.62 11.97 -10.91
N MET A 272 0.99 12.79 -11.75
CA MET A 272 0.63 14.17 -11.38
C MET A 272 -0.37 14.24 -10.21
N LYS A 273 -1.31 13.29 -10.11
CA LYS A 273 -2.24 13.20 -8.97
C LYS A 273 -1.47 12.87 -7.69
N TRP A 274 -0.58 11.88 -7.75
CA TRP A 274 0.25 11.50 -6.62
C TRP A 274 1.17 12.65 -6.16
N ASP A 275 1.83 13.33 -7.10
CA ASP A 275 2.66 14.51 -6.82
C ASP A 275 1.86 15.62 -6.13
N LYS A 276 0.62 15.87 -6.58
CA LYS A 276 -0.27 16.87 -5.99
C LYS A 276 -0.59 16.53 -4.53
N GLU A 277 -0.89 15.27 -4.23
CA GLU A 277 -1.19 14.81 -2.87
C GLU A 277 0.04 14.96 -1.96
N ARG A 278 1.22 14.56 -2.43
CA ARG A 278 2.48 14.72 -1.70
C ARG A 278 2.79 16.18 -1.37
N ARG A 279 2.61 17.09 -2.33
CA ARG A 279 2.81 18.53 -2.10
C ARG A 279 1.80 19.09 -1.10
N LEU A 280 0.57 18.60 -1.09
CA LEU A 280 -0.45 19.04 -0.13
C LEU A 280 -0.09 18.60 1.29
N GLU A 281 0.39 17.36 1.47
CA GLU A 281 0.89 16.87 2.75
C GLU A 281 2.07 17.72 3.24
N ASP A 282 3.02 18.03 2.36
CA ASP A 282 4.19 18.86 2.68
C ASP A 282 3.77 20.27 3.11
N MET A 283 2.87 20.91 2.38
CA MET A 283 2.31 22.22 2.72
C MET A 283 1.63 22.21 4.10
N GLN A 284 0.90 21.13 4.42
CA GLN A 284 0.26 21.00 5.73
C GLN A 284 1.30 20.81 6.85
N ARG A 285 2.35 20.02 6.62
CA ARG A 285 3.47 19.85 7.58
C ARG A 285 4.19 21.17 7.84
N GLU A 286 4.49 21.92 6.79
CA GLU A 286 5.12 23.24 6.90
C GLU A 286 4.23 24.24 7.64
N ARG A 287 2.91 24.21 7.41
CA ARG A 287 1.96 25.05 8.14
C ARG A 287 1.98 24.76 9.63
N VAL A 288 1.94 23.49 10.04
CA VAL A 288 2.03 23.10 11.46
C VAL A 288 3.32 23.59 12.10
N LEU A 289 4.45 23.46 11.38
CA LEU A 289 5.75 23.94 11.86
C LEU A 289 5.80 25.46 11.98
N LEU A 290 5.23 26.18 11.02
CA LEU A 290 5.12 27.63 11.03
C LEU A 290 4.30 28.11 12.23
N ASP A 291 3.15 27.48 12.48
CA ASP A 291 2.27 27.84 13.60
C ASP A 291 2.97 27.60 14.95
N HIS A 292 3.67 26.47 15.08
CA HIS A 292 4.48 26.19 16.27
C HIS A 292 5.62 27.22 16.46
N THR A 293 6.29 27.62 15.37
CA THR A 293 7.38 28.61 15.42
C THR A 293 6.87 30.01 15.79
N ARG A 294 5.72 30.42 15.23
CA ARG A 294 5.04 31.67 15.58
C ARG A 294 4.65 31.70 17.05
N TYR A 295 4.05 30.62 17.54
CA TYR A 295 3.68 30.49 18.94
C TYR A 295 4.90 30.64 19.86
N ASN A 296 6.01 29.95 19.56
CA ASN A 296 7.25 30.07 20.33
C ASN A 296 7.87 31.46 20.26
N PHE A 297 7.82 32.12 19.11
CA PHE A 297 8.26 33.50 18.95
C PHE A 297 7.46 34.45 19.84
N ASP A 298 6.12 34.30 19.87
CA ASP A 298 5.25 35.13 20.69
C ASP A 298 5.50 34.95 22.19
N ILE A 299 5.81 33.73 22.64
CA ILE A 299 6.24 33.46 24.02
C ILE A 299 7.55 34.18 24.32
N LYS A 300 8.60 33.94 23.52
CA LYS A 300 9.93 34.55 23.74
C LYS A 300 9.89 36.07 23.70
N LYS A 301 9.05 36.64 22.82
CA LYS A 301 8.82 38.08 22.74
C LYS A 301 8.23 38.61 24.05
N LYS A 302 7.23 37.95 24.61
CA LYS A 302 6.62 38.33 25.90
C LYS A 302 7.62 38.22 27.05
N GLU A 303 8.42 37.16 27.09
CA GLU A 303 9.48 36.98 28.09
C GLU A 303 10.54 38.08 28.02
N LEU A 304 11.00 38.43 26.82
CA LEU A 304 11.94 39.52 26.61
C LEU A 304 11.35 40.86 27.08
N LEU A 305 10.10 41.16 26.71
CA LEU A 305 9.44 42.39 27.13
C LEU A 305 9.29 42.47 28.66
N LYS A 306 8.98 41.34 29.32
CA LYS A 306 8.94 41.25 30.78
C LYS A 306 10.32 41.53 31.40
N PHE A 307 11.37 40.89 30.87
CA PHE A 307 12.75 41.11 31.32
C PHE A 307 13.19 42.57 31.20
N ILE A 308 12.86 43.23 30.08
CA ILE A 308 13.16 44.65 29.87
C ILE A 308 12.40 45.53 30.87
N ALA A 309 11.11 45.26 31.09
CA ALA A 309 10.30 46.02 32.03
C ALA A 309 10.82 45.92 33.48
N GLU A 310 11.19 44.71 33.91
CA GLU A 310 11.78 44.45 35.22
C GLU A 310 13.13 45.18 35.38
N SER A 311 13.99 45.11 34.36
CA SER A 311 15.29 45.78 34.34
C SER A 311 15.16 47.31 34.43
N SER A 312 14.19 47.89 33.71
CA SER A 312 13.87 49.33 33.78
C SER A 312 13.35 49.73 35.16
N SER A 313 12.52 48.90 35.79
CA SER A 313 12.00 49.17 37.14
C SER A 313 13.13 49.18 38.18
N TYR A 314 14.08 48.25 38.05
CA TYR A 314 15.25 48.14 38.92
C TYR A 314 16.14 49.38 38.80
N VAL A 315 16.48 49.79 37.58
CA VAL A 315 17.28 51.00 37.32
C VAL A 315 16.59 52.25 37.89
N THR A 316 15.27 52.36 37.72
CA THR A 316 14.49 53.47 38.25
C THR A 316 14.47 53.50 39.79
N GLN A 317 14.42 52.33 40.43
CA GLN A 317 14.49 52.22 41.90
C GLN A 317 15.88 52.61 42.42
N VAL A 318 16.95 52.17 41.75
CA VAL A 318 18.34 52.53 42.10
C VAL A 318 18.57 54.04 41.95
N ILE A 319 18.10 54.65 40.86
CA ILE A 319 18.21 56.10 40.66
C ILE A 319 17.41 56.86 41.73
N LYS A 320 16.18 56.42 42.06
CA LYS A 320 15.40 57.03 43.14
C LYS A 320 16.08 56.90 44.51
N ALA A 321 16.74 55.78 44.78
CA ALA A 321 17.51 55.58 46.00
C ALA A 321 18.72 56.53 46.04
N LEU A 322 19.47 56.66 44.94
CA LEU A 322 20.60 57.59 44.84
C LEU A 322 20.17 59.06 44.96
N VAL A 323 19.06 59.46 44.35
CA VAL A 323 18.50 60.82 44.48
C VAL A 323 18.05 61.10 45.92
N ARG A 324 17.47 60.12 46.63
CA ARG A 324 17.16 60.27 48.07
C ARG A 324 18.42 60.44 48.92
N ILE A 325 19.48 59.70 48.62
CA ILE A 325 20.77 59.83 49.34
C ILE A 325 21.36 61.23 49.10
N LEU A 326 21.33 61.72 47.86
CA LEU A 326 21.79 63.07 47.51
C LEU A 326 20.96 64.17 48.18
N ASN A 327 19.63 64.03 48.21
CA ASN A 327 18.73 65.05 48.80
C ASN A 327 18.70 65.05 50.33
N ASN A 328 19.09 63.94 50.99
CA ASN A 328 19.20 63.87 52.46
C ASN A 328 20.59 64.28 52.97
N SER A 329 21.50 64.71 52.09
CA SER A 329 22.79 65.28 52.47
C SER A 329 22.58 66.74 52.90
N VAL A 330 22.59 66.99 54.22
CA VAL A 330 22.47 68.33 54.85
C VAL A 330 23.54 69.29 54.31
N PRO A 331 23.25 70.59 54.09
CA PRO A 331 24.26 71.56 53.67
C PRO A 331 25.29 71.75 54.79
N ILE A 332 26.57 71.51 54.47
CA ILE A 332 27.68 71.85 55.35
C ILE A 332 27.72 73.37 55.49
N GLN A 333 27.28 73.87 56.64
CA GLN A 333 27.56 75.24 57.08
C GLN A 333 29.07 75.35 57.29
N VAL A 334 29.77 75.94 56.31
CA VAL A 334 31.17 76.31 56.45
C VAL A 334 31.26 77.48 57.43
N VAL A 335 31.67 77.19 58.66
CA VAL A 335 32.09 78.19 59.64
C VAL A 335 33.40 78.80 59.14
N ILE A 336 33.35 80.03 58.64
CA ILE A 336 34.55 80.84 58.38
C ILE A 336 34.95 81.48 59.70
N HIS A 337 35.98 80.94 60.35
CA HIS A 337 36.63 81.58 61.49
C HIS A 337 37.59 82.65 60.96
N PHE A 338 37.30 83.92 61.20
CA PHE A 338 38.23 85.03 61.02
C PHE A 338 39.27 84.99 62.16
N CYS A 339 40.56 85.02 61.81
CA CYS A 339 41.64 85.44 62.69
C CYS A 339 42.37 86.61 62.01
N ILE A 340 42.21 87.81 62.57
CA ILE A 340 43.26 88.83 62.69
C ILE A 340 43.33 89.16 64.18
#